data_AF-A0A3A0BCN6-F1
#
_entry.id   AF-A0A3A0BCN6-F1
#
_cell.length_a   1.000
_cell.length_b   1.000
_cell.length_c   1.000
_cell.angle_alpha   90.00
_cell.angle_beta   90.00
_cell.angle_gamma   90.00
#
_symmetry.space_group_name_H-M   'P 1'
#
loop_
_entity.id
_entity.type
_entity.pdbx_description
1 polymer ?
#
loop_
_entity_poly.entity_id
_entity_poly.type
_entity_poly.pdbx_seq_one_letter_code
_entity_poly.pdbx_strand_id
1 'polypeptide(L)'
;MDTKFKQLLKTIKLNESMLSMLFGVVTVLLIGILIVRMYSTNKPAEITPEADKTEIITEKVGDVVVEKKEDGTKVPTELPEKVTVEKGQHLWAIATKYYGSGYNYVDIAKANNLSNASAIEVGQELVLPKVPVIEVGVEQPNKIEGDSYTVVKGDHLWSIAVRAYGDGYKWVEIAKANNITNSNYIEVGQVLKLSR
;
A
#
# COMPACT_ATOMS: atom_id res chain seq x y z
N MET A 1 -0.98 47.23 42.53
CA MET A 1 -0.96 46.28 43.66
C MET A 1 -1.97 46.74 44.68
N ASP A 2 -3.10 46.05 44.76
CA ASP A 2 -4.25 46.44 45.57
C ASP A 2 -3.88 46.71 47.03
N THR A 3 -4.43 47.78 47.59
CA THR A 3 -4.36 48.12 49.03
C THR A 3 -4.88 46.98 49.91
N LYS A 4 -5.77 46.13 49.37
CA LYS A 4 -6.22 44.88 49.98
C LYS A 4 -5.07 43.88 50.20
N PHE A 5 -4.14 43.74 49.26
CA PHE A 5 -2.97 42.87 49.38
C PHE A 5 -2.01 43.33 50.48
N LYS A 6 -1.81 44.65 50.60
CA LYS A 6 -1.03 45.24 51.70
C LYS A 6 -1.70 45.06 53.07
N GLN A 7 -3.03 45.07 53.15
CA GLN A 7 -3.74 44.76 54.40
C GLN A 7 -3.66 43.27 54.75
N LEU A 8 -3.77 42.37 53.77
CA LEU A 8 -3.58 40.92 53.98
C LEU A 8 -2.18 40.60 54.52
N LEU A 9 -1.13 41.21 53.96
CA LEU A 9 0.25 41.07 54.44
C LEU A 9 0.45 41.61 55.87
N LYS A 10 -0.33 42.61 56.29
CA LYS A 10 -0.21 43.21 57.63
C LYS A 10 -0.96 42.44 58.71
N THR A 11 -1.97 41.65 58.33
CA THR A 11 -2.81 40.90 59.28
C THR A 11 -2.16 39.56 59.65
N ILE A 12 -1.27 39.04 58.81
CA ILE A 12 -0.52 37.83 59.07
C ILE A 12 0.76 38.22 59.82
N LYS A 13 0.75 38.13 61.15
CA LYS A 13 1.99 38.16 61.96
C LYS A 13 2.80 36.91 61.65
N LEU A 14 3.58 36.95 60.57
CA LEU A 14 4.53 35.90 60.22
C LEU A 14 5.63 35.86 61.28
N ASN A 15 5.49 34.97 62.26
CA ASN A 15 6.60 34.63 63.15
C ASN A 15 7.62 33.81 62.34
N GLU A 16 8.90 33.80 62.76
CA GLU A 16 9.97 33.13 62.00
C GLU A 16 9.67 31.65 61.74
N SER A 17 8.92 30.99 62.64
CA SER A 17 8.49 29.60 62.49
C SER A 17 7.43 29.41 61.40
N MET A 18 6.39 30.26 61.33
CA MET A 18 5.40 30.24 60.25
C MET A 18 6.00 30.69 58.92
N LEU A 19 6.98 31.59 58.96
CA LEU A 19 7.74 31.98 57.78
C LEU A 19 8.51 30.79 57.23
N SER A 20 9.19 30.02 58.09
CA SER A 20 9.87 28.77 57.72
C SER A 20 8.90 27.68 57.25
N MET A 21 7.75 27.52 57.90
CA MET A 21 6.70 26.59 57.46
C MET A 21 6.13 26.98 56.08
N LEU A 22 5.89 28.27 55.86
CA LEU A 22 5.42 28.80 54.57
C LEU A 22 6.50 28.61 53.49
N PHE A 23 7.76 28.90 53.80
CA PHE A 23 8.87 28.62 52.90
C PHE A 23 9.01 27.13 52.61
N GLY A 24 8.80 26.25 53.59
CA GLY A 24 8.81 24.80 53.42
C GLY A 24 7.69 24.33 52.48
N VAL A 25 6.46 24.77 52.69
CA VAL A 25 5.31 24.43 51.83
C VAL A 25 5.51 24.98 50.41
N VAL A 26 5.98 26.22 50.28
CA VAL A 26 6.30 26.82 48.98
C VAL A 26 7.44 26.07 48.31
N THR A 27 8.47 25.64 49.06
CA THR A 27 9.59 24.86 48.51
C THR A 27 9.13 23.49 48.02
N VAL A 28 8.28 22.79 48.77
CA VAL A 28 7.70 21.50 48.35
C VAL A 28 6.81 21.67 47.12
N LEU A 29 6.02 22.74 47.04
CA LEU A 29 5.22 23.06 45.86
C LEU A 29 6.09 23.41 44.65
N LEU A 30 7.16 24.19 44.85
CA LEU A 30 8.11 24.54 43.79
C LEU A 30 8.85 23.30 43.30
N ILE A 31 9.35 22.44 44.19
CA ILE A 31 9.98 21.17 43.83
C ILE A 31 8.97 20.25 43.14
N GLY A 32 7.72 20.17 43.63
CA GLY A 32 6.65 19.42 42.99
C GLY A 32 6.35 19.91 41.58
N ILE A 33 6.25 21.22 41.37
CA ILE A 33 6.11 21.85 40.04
C ILE A 33 7.35 21.56 39.19
N LEU A 34 8.55 21.61 39.76
CA LEU A 34 9.80 21.34 39.05
C LEU A 34 9.91 19.86 38.67
N ILE A 35 9.46 18.93 39.52
CA ILE A 35 9.36 17.49 39.23
C ILE A 35 8.30 17.25 38.17
N VAL A 36 7.10 17.83 38.29
CA VAL A 36 6.05 17.73 37.26
C VAL A 36 6.53 18.33 35.95
N ARG A 37 7.29 19.42 35.98
CA ARG A 37 7.91 20.03 34.81
C ARG A 37 9.04 19.18 34.26
N MET A 38 9.85 18.53 35.10
CA MET A 38 10.92 17.61 34.71
C MET A 38 10.36 16.32 34.10
N TYR A 39 9.26 15.81 34.65
CA TYR A 39 8.52 14.66 34.13
C TYR A 39 7.67 15.00 32.92
N SER A 40 7.16 16.24 32.81
CA SER A 40 6.43 16.72 31.63
C SER A 40 7.36 17.22 30.52
N THR A 41 8.61 17.58 30.83
CA THR A 41 9.69 17.75 29.83
C THR A 41 10.34 16.43 29.42
N ASN A 42 9.97 15.33 30.08
CA ASN A 42 10.19 13.96 29.61
C ASN A 42 8.91 13.34 29.04
N LYS A 43 7.92 14.15 28.66
CA LYS A 43 7.26 13.84 27.40
C LYS A 43 8.21 14.30 26.31
N PRO A 44 8.76 13.40 25.49
CA PRO A 44 9.48 13.85 24.32
C PRO A 44 8.55 14.83 23.58
N ALA A 45 9.09 16.00 23.24
CA ALA A 45 8.71 16.58 21.97
C ALA A 45 9.05 15.48 20.96
N GLU A 46 8.04 14.71 20.56
CA GLU A 46 8.19 13.84 19.42
C GLU A 46 8.27 14.78 18.22
N ILE A 47 9.50 15.18 17.91
CA ILE A 47 9.93 15.27 16.52
C ILE A 47 10.12 13.81 16.10
N THR A 48 9.03 13.06 16.02
CA THR A 48 8.95 11.98 15.06
C THR A 48 8.82 12.68 13.69
N PRO A 49 9.51 12.21 12.66
CA PRO A 49 9.46 12.83 11.35
C PRO A 49 8.01 12.82 10.85
N GLU A 50 7.33 13.96 10.97
CA GLU A 50 6.00 14.21 10.39
C GLU A 50 6.11 14.58 8.90
N ALA A 51 7.27 14.29 8.29
CA ALA A 51 7.41 14.04 6.87
C ALA A 51 7.67 12.54 6.73
N ASP A 52 6.86 11.85 5.94
CA ASP A 52 6.99 10.43 5.60
C ASP A 52 6.30 9.41 6.53
N LYS A 53 5.06 9.71 6.97
CA LYS A 53 4.00 8.70 6.78
C LYS A 53 3.45 8.86 5.37
N THR A 54 4.27 8.59 4.37
CA THR A 54 3.74 7.94 3.20
C THR A 54 3.15 6.65 3.76
N GLU A 55 1.82 6.55 3.83
CA GLU A 55 1.22 5.23 3.96
C GLU A 55 1.86 4.42 2.84
N ILE A 56 2.78 3.52 3.17
CA ILE A 56 3.30 2.56 2.21
C ILE A 56 2.08 1.70 1.91
N ILE A 57 1.32 2.11 0.90
CA ILE A 57 0.21 1.33 0.36
C ILE A 57 0.91 0.15 -0.31
N THR A 58 1.09 -0.90 0.48
CA THR A 58 1.59 -2.18 0.02
C THR A 58 0.48 -2.80 -0.81
N GLU A 59 0.63 -2.72 -2.12
CA GLU A 59 -0.26 -3.38 -3.07
C GLU A 59 0.36 -4.73 -3.46
N LYS A 60 -0.45 -5.60 -4.07
CA LYS A 60 0.04 -6.83 -4.71
C LYS A 60 -0.04 -6.68 -6.22
N VAL A 61 1.04 -7.05 -6.90
CA VAL A 61 1.05 -7.28 -8.35
C VAL A 61 1.31 -8.75 -8.55
N GLY A 62 0.31 -9.50 -9.03
CA GLY A 62 0.33 -10.96 -8.90
C GLY A 62 0.53 -11.36 -7.44
N ASP A 63 1.59 -12.12 -7.17
CA ASP A 63 1.97 -12.56 -5.82
C ASP A 63 3.03 -11.67 -5.15
N VAL A 64 3.54 -10.64 -5.85
CA VAL A 64 4.64 -9.79 -5.38
C VAL A 64 4.10 -8.57 -4.63
N VAL A 65 4.63 -8.33 -3.43
CA VAL A 65 4.35 -7.13 -2.66
C VAL A 65 5.14 -5.97 -3.23
N VAL A 66 4.42 -4.90 -3.57
CA VAL A 66 5.00 -3.67 -4.13
C VAL A 66 4.70 -2.48 -3.23
N GLU A 67 5.66 -1.58 -3.16
CA GLU A 67 5.50 -0.26 -2.61
C GLU A 67 5.00 0.69 -3.70
N LYS A 68 3.85 1.31 -3.47
CA LYS A 68 3.33 2.36 -4.33
C LYS A 68 3.91 3.71 -3.92
N LYS A 69 4.58 4.37 -4.86
CA LYS A 69 5.13 5.71 -4.69
C LYS A 69 4.07 6.78 -4.90
N GLU A 70 4.38 8.00 -4.49
CA GLU A 70 3.49 9.18 -4.63
C GLU A 70 3.07 9.43 -6.10
N ASP A 71 3.92 9.08 -7.07
CA ASP A 71 3.63 9.19 -8.51
C ASP A 71 2.76 8.05 -9.07
N GLY A 72 2.31 7.14 -8.21
CA GLY A 72 1.51 5.96 -8.57
C GLY A 72 2.34 4.79 -9.10
N THR A 73 3.66 4.94 -9.26
CA THR A 73 4.52 3.83 -9.68
C THR A 73 4.65 2.80 -8.57
N LYS A 74 4.67 1.52 -8.94
CA LYS A 74 4.78 0.40 -8.01
C LYS A 74 6.15 -0.22 -8.15
N VAL A 75 6.87 -0.38 -7.05
CA VAL A 75 8.22 -0.98 -7.05
C VAL A 75 8.24 -2.20 -6.13
N PRO A 76 8.81 -3.34 -6.54
CA PRO A 76 8.91 -4.52 -5.69
C PRO A 76 9.71 -4.23 -4.41
N THR A 77 9.16 -4.65 -3.26
CA THR A 77 9.79 -4.44 -1.95
C THR A 77 10.89 -5.48 -1.68
N GLU A 78 10.66 -6.73 -2.13
CA GLU A 78 11.54 -7.88 -1.89
C GLU A 78 12.12 -8.42 -3.21
N LEU A 79 13.10 -7.70 -3.78
CA LEU A 79 13.79 -8.09 -5.00
C LEU A 79 15.22 -8.54 -4.70
N PRO A 80 15.63 -9.79 -5.02
CA PRO A 80 17.02 -10.19 -4.89
C PRO A 80 17.87 -9.48 -5.94
N GLU A 81 19.13 -9.16 -5.61
CA GLU A 81 20.04 -8.47 -6.53
C GLU A 81 20.33 -9.31 -7.78
N LYS A 82 20.45 -10.64 -7.61
CA LYS A 82 20.71 -11.59 -8.68
C LYS A 82 19.87 -12.85 -8.53
N VAL A 83 19.62 -13.51 -9.65
CA VAL A 83 19.01 -14.85 -9.72
C VAL A 83 19.80 -15.74 -10.68
N THR A 84 19.95 -17.01 -10.33
CA THR A 84 20.53 -18.02 -11.22
C THR A 84 19.43 -18.66 -12.07
N VAL A 85 19.62 -18.73 -13.38
CA VAL A 85 18.65 -19.32 -14.31
C VAL A 85 18.55 -20.82 -14.10
N GLU A 86 17.34 -21.30 -13.81
CA GLU A 86 17.04 -22.72 -13.65
C GLU A 86 16.67 -23.40 -14.99
N LYS A 87 16.68 -24.73 -15.01
CA LYS A 87 16.32 -25.51 -16.21
C LYS A 87 14.88 -25.23 -16.64
N GLY A 88 14.70 -24.76 -17.88
CA GLY A 88 13.39 -24.42 -18.46
C GLY A 88 12.88 -23.03 -18.09
N GLN A 89 13.65 -22.27 -17.32
CA GLN A 89 13.32 -20.90 -16.98
C GLN A 89 13.66 -19.95 -18.14
N HIS A 90 12.86 -18.90 -18.29
CA HIS A 90 13.02 -17.84 -19.28
C HIS A 90 12.70 -16.48 -18.64
N LEU A 91 13.12 -15.38 -19.26
CA LEU A 91 13.03 -14.05 -18.63
C LEU A 91 11.61 -13.64 -18.24
N TRP A 92 10.59 -14.06 -19.00
CA TRP A 92 9.19 -13.80 -18.65
C TRP A 92 8.80 -14.46 -17.33
N ALA A 93 9.16 -15.73 -17.11
CA ALA A 93 8.87 -16.44 -15.87
C ALA A 93 9.62 -15.81 -14.68
N ILE A 94 10.85 -15.36 -14.89
CA ILE A 94 11.64 -14.64 -13.88
C ILE A 94 10.96 -13.31 -13.54
N ALA A 95 10.64 -12.51 -14.55
CA ALA A 95 9.95 -11.23 -14.36
C ALA A 95 8.63 -11.42 -13.61
N THR A 96 7.82 -12.40 -14.02
CA THR A 96 6.54 -12.71 -13.35
C THR A 96 6.74 -13.06 -11.87
N LYS A 97 7.76 -13.87 -11.55
CA LYS A 97 8.05 -14.29 -10.18
C LYS A 97 8.49 -13.13 -9.28
N TYR A 98 9.28 -12.19 -9.80
CA TYR A 98 9.95 -11.18 -8.98
C TYR A 98 9.35 -9.77 -9.07
N TYR A 99 8.63 -9.46 -10.14
CA TYR A 99 7.96 -8.18 -10.36
C TYR A 99 6.43 -8.34 -10.37
N GLY A 100 5.91 -9.57 -10.34
CA GLY A 100 4.47 -9.84 -10.42
C GLY A 100 3.92 -9.78 -11.85
N SER A 101 4.75 -9.38 -12.81
CA SER A 101 4.41 -9.17 -14.21
C SER A 101 5.54 -9.66 -15.11
N GLY A 102 5.18 -10.32 -16.21
CA GLY A 102 6.15 -10.79 -17.18
C GLY A 102 6.86 -9.68 -17.95
N TYR A 103 6.29 -8.47 -17.99
CA TYR A 103 6.75 -7.39 -18.88
C TYR A 103 8.10 -6.77 -18.50
N ASN A 104 8.50 -6.84 -17.22
CA ASN A 104 9.83 -6.41 -16.78
C ASN A 104 10.98 -7.28 -17.32
N TYR A 105 10.70 -8.31 -18.13
CA TYR A 105 11.73 -9.06 -18.86
C TYR A 105 12.64 -8.14 -19.70
N VAL A 106 12.10 -7.03 -20.21
CA VAL A 106 12.84 -6.03 -21.00
C VAL A 106 13.87 -5.32 -20.13
N ASP A 107 13.50 -4.94 -18.91
CA ASP A 107 14.41 -4.29 -17.96
C ASP A 107 15.52 -5.25 -17.51
N ILE A 108 15.16 -6.53 -17.26
CA ILE A 108 16.12 -7.58 -16.93
C ILE A 108 17.10 -7.78 -18.10
N ALA A 109 16.60 -7.89 -19.34
CA ALA A 109 17.45 -8.06 -20.52
C ALA A 109 18.42 -6.89 -20.69
N LYS A 110 17.93 -5.66 -20.51
CA LYS A 110 18.74 -4.44 -20.60
C LYS A 110 19.80 -4.37 -19.50
N ALA A 111 19.44 -4.66 -18.25
CA ALA A 111 20.37 -4.64 -17.12
C ALA A 111 21.50 -5.67 -17.26
N ASN A 112 21.25 -6.77 -17.98
CA ASN A 112 22.21 -7.84 -18.21
C ASN A 112 22.86 -7.78 -19.61
N ASN A 113 22.68 -6.68 -20.36
CA ASN A 113 23.23 -6.48 -21.70
C ASN A 113 22.91 -7.64 -22.68
N LEU A 114 21.73 -8.25 -22.54
CA LEU A 114 21.30 -9.34 -23.40
C LEU A 114 20.88 -8.79 -24.76
N SER A 115 21.64 -9.11 -25.81
CA SER A 115 21.26 -8.79 -27.19
C SER A 115 20.04 -9.59 -27.66
N ASN A 116 19.83 -10.78 -27.09
CA ASN A 116 18.65 -11.60 -27.31
C ASN A 116 18.07 -12.03 -25.96
N ALA A 117 16.88 -11.52 -25.64
CA ALA A 117 16.16 -11.82 -24.39
C ALA A 117 15.77 -13.31 -24.22
N SER A 118 15.71 -14.07 -25.32
CA SER A 118 15.41 -15.51 -25.28
C SER A 118 16.66 -16.37 -25.11
N ALA A 119 17.86 -15.80 -25.28
CA ALA A 119 19.12 -16.53 -25.20
C ALA A 119 19.71 -16.44 -23.78
N ILE A 120 19.02 -17.05 -22.81
CA ILE A 120 19.56 -17.23 -21.46
C ILE A 120 19.90 -18.71 -21.22
N GLU A 121 20.96 -18.96 -20.47
CA GLU A 121 21.49 -20.30 -20.24
C GLU A 121 21.27 -20.77 -18.79
N VAL A 122 21.11 -22.07 -18.60
CA VAL A 122 20.99 -22.65 -17.25
C VAL A 122 22.28 -22.40 -16.46
N GLY A 123 22.15 -21.89 -15.24
CA GLY A 123 23.28 -21.49 -14.41
C GLY A 123 23.75 -20.05 -14.62
N GLN A 124 23.20 -19.32 -15.60
CA GLN A 124 23.52 -17.91 -15.81
C GLN A 124 23.00 -17.07 -14.63
N GLU A 125 23.84 -16.20 -14.08
CA GLU A 125 23.41 -15.20 -13.10
C GLU A 125 22.85 -13.96 -13.84
N LEU A 126 21.64 -13.56 -13.47
CA LEU A 126 20.97 -12.37 -13.99
C LEU A 126 20.76 -11.37 -12.86
N VAL A 127 21.19 -10.14 -13.08
CA VAL A 127 20.89 -8.98 -12.23
C VAL A 127 19.43 -8.59 -12.40
N LEU A 128 18.73 -8.38 -11.29
CA LEU A 128 17.35 -7.89 -11.29
C LEU A 128 17.33 -6.40 -10.88
N PRO A 129 17.06 -5.47 -11.82
CA PRO A 129 17.08 -4.05 -11.50
C PRO A 129 15.86 -3.62 -10.67
N LYS A 130 16.05 -2.83 -9.60
CA LYS A 130 14.93 -2.26 -8.81
C LYS A 130 14.24 -1.13 -9.58
N VAL A 131 13.35 -1.49 -10.49
CA VAL A 131 12.57 -0.58 -11.36
C VAL A 131 11.07 -0.71 -11.10
N PRO A 132 10.25 0.28 -11.53
CA PRO A 132 8.81 0.17 -11.49
C PRO A 132 8.30 -1.08 -12.22
N VAL A 133 7.29 -1.73 -11.66
CA VAL A 133 6.60 -2.85 -12.30
C VAL A 133 5.88 -2.33 -13.54
N ILE A 134 6.11 -3.02 -14.67
CA ILE A 134 5.38 -2.76 -15.91
C ILE A 134 4.10 -3.59 -15.85
N GLU A 135 3.00 -2.94 -15.48
CA GLU A 135 1.66 -3.50 -15.59
C GLU A 135 1.09 -3.10 -16.96
N VAL A 136 0.86 -4.08 -17.82
CA VAL A 136 -0.13 -3.88 -18.88
C VAL A 136 -1.46 -4.15 -18.23
N GLY A 137 -2.30 -3.11 -18.12
CA GLY A 137 -3.62 -3.19 -17.52
C GLY A 137 -4.53 -4.18 -18.25
N VAL A 138 -4.37 -5.47 -17.96
CA VAL A 138 -5.50 -6.38 -17.88
C VAL A 138 -6.08 -6.06 -16.51
N GLU A 139 -6.97 -5.06 -16.46
CA GLU A 139 -7.83 -4.90 -15.29
C GLU A 139 -8.37 -6.29 -14.99
N GLN A 140 -8.01 -6.88 -13.86
CA GLN A 140 -8.67 -8.09 -13.41
C GLN A 140 -10.13 -7.68 -13.28
N PRO A 141 -11.00 -8.18 -14.16
CA PRO A 141 -12.28 -7.54 -14.27
C PRO A 141 -13.04 -7.87 -12.98
N ASN A 142 -13.56 -6.84 -12.31
CA ASN A 142 -14.29 -7.03 -11.06
C ASN A 142 -15.35 -8.12 -11.23
N LYS A 143 -15.47 -8.96 -10.19
CA LYS A 143 -16.52 -9.97 -10.06
C LYS A 143 -17.87 -9.30 -10.34
N ILE A 144 -18.67 -9.91 -11.21
CA ILE A 144 -19.95 -9.33 -11.60
C ILE A 144 -21.00 -9.73 -10.58
N GLU A 145 -21.43 -8.76 -9.78
CA GLU A 145 -22.46 -8.93 -8.76
C GLU A 145 -23.81 -8.39 -9.25
N GLY A 146 -24.52 -9.19 -10.02
CA GLY A 146 -25.87 -8.91 -10.50
C GLY A 146 -26.41 -9.98 -11.45
N ASP A 147 -27.69 -9.84 -11.80
CA ASP A 147 -28.39 -10.68 -12.78
C ASP A 147 -28.33 -10.09 -14.19
N SER A 148 -27.61 -8.97 -14.35
CA SER A 148 -27.31 -8.37 -15.64
C SER A 148 -25.95 -7.69 -15.64
N TYR A 149 -25.37 -7.53 -16.83
CA TYR A 149 -24.07 -6.90 -17.03
C TYR A 149 -24.01 -6.16 -18.35
N THR A 150 -23.45 -4.95 -18.34
CA THR A 150 -23.24 -4.17 -19.56
C THR A 150 -21.84 -4.45 -20.10
N VAL A 151 -21.75 -4.96 -21.33
CA VAL A 151 -20.50 -5.30 -22.00
C VAL A 151 -19.62 -4.06 -22.15
N VAL A 152 -18.36 -4.15 -21.71
CA VAL A 152 -17.37 -3.10 -21.90
C VAL A 152 -16.33 -3.48 -22.96
N LYS A 153 -15.53 -2.51 -23.39
CA LYS A 153 -14.50 -2.73 -24.41
C LYS A 153 -13.50 -3.81 -23.95
N GLY A 154 -13.31 -4.84 -24.78
CA GLY A 154 -12.40 -5.97 -24.50
C GLY A 154 -13.08 -7.18 -23.86
N ASP A 155 -14.35 -7.08 -23.49
CA ASP A 155 -15.11 -8.23 -23.00
C ASP A 155 -15.39 -9.26 -24.10
N HIS A 156 -15.49 -10.51 -23.67
CA HIS A 156 -15.99 -11.63 -24.45
C HIS A 156 -16.78 -12.56 -23.51
N LEU A 157 -17.66 -13.40 -24.03
CA LEU A 157 -18.59 -14.17 -23.18
C LEU A 157 -17.87 -15.06 -22.16
N TRP A 158 -16.67 -15.57 -22.50
CA TRP A 158 -15.84 -16.34 -21.56
C TRP A 158 -15.39 -15.50 -20.37
N SER A 159 -14.79 -14.32 -20.58
CA SER A 159 -14.34 -13.47 -19.47
C SER A 159 -15.50 -13.05 -18.59
N ILE A 160 -16.66 -12.72 -19.18
CA ILE A 160 -17.88 -12.39 -18.44
C ILE A 160 -18.35 -13.59 -17.61
N ALA A 161 -18.34 -14.81 -18.15
CA ALA A 161 -18.74 -16.01 -17.43
C ALA A 161 -17.81 -16.34 -16.25
N VAL A 162 -16.50 -16.22 -16.44
CA VAL A 162 -15.52 -16.37 -15.35
C VAL A 162 -15.79 -15.34 -14.25
N ARG A 163 -16.04 -14.07 -14.60
CA ARG A 163 -16.29 -13.01 -13.61
C ARG A 163 -17.64 -13.14 -12.89
N ALA A 164 -18.66 -13.63 -13.58
CA ALA A 164 -20.01 -13.74 -13.04
C ALA A 164 -20.20 -15.02 -12.21
N TYR A 165 -19.61 -16.13 -12.63
CA TYR A 165 -19.88 -17.45 -12.06
C TYR A 165 -18.66 -18.20 -11.57
N GLY A 166 -17.44 -17.70 -11.82
CA GLY A 166 -16.20 -18.43 -11.54
C GLY A 166 -15.91 -19.56 -12.53
N ASP A 167 -16.77 -19.76 -13.54
CA ASP A 167 -16.66 -20.82 -14.54
C ASP A 167 -16.84 -20.24 -15.94
N GLY A 168 -15.78 -20.31 -16.74
CA GLY A 168 -15.78 -19.85 -18.12
C GLY A 168 -16.80 -20.60 -18.99
N TYR A 169 -17.05 -21.89 -18.75
CA TYR A 169 -17.95 -22.71 -19.56
C TYR A 169 -19.42 -22.26 -19.48
N LYS A 170 -19.79 -21.46 -18.47
CA LYS A 170 -21.11 -20.82 -18.38
C LYS A 170 -21.34 -19.74 -19.43
N TRP A 171 -20.36 -19.41 -20.28
CA TRP A 171 -20.56 -18.53 -21.43
C TRP A 171 -21.71 -19.01 -22.33
N VAL A 172 -21.91 -20.33 -22.44
CA VAL A 172 -22.99 -20.94 -23.23
C VAL A 172 -24.37 -20.59 -22.64
N GLU A 173 -24.47 -20.58 -21.31
CA GLU A 173 -25.69 -20.19 -20.60
C GLU A 173 -26.01 -18.72 -20.83
N ILE A 174 -24.99 -17.84 -20.81
CA ILE A 174 -25.14 -16.42 -21.12
C ILE A 174 -25.62 -16.24 -22.57
N ALA A 175 -24.98 -16.93 -23.53
CA ALA A 175 -25.35 -16.81 -24.95
C ALA A 175 -26.81 -17.24 -25.18
N LYS A 176 -27.20 -18.37 -24.58
CA LYS A 176 -28.57 -18.89 -24.65
C LYS A 176 -29.60 -17.96 -24.00
N ALA A 177 -29.30 -17.44 -22.80
CA ALA A 177 -30.21 -16.54 -22.08
C ALA A 177 -30.45 -15.21 -22.81
N ASN A 178 -29.51 -14.79 -23.67
CA ASN A 178 -29.55 -13.53 -24.40
C ASN A 178 -29.79 -13.69 -25.90
N ASN A 179 -30.14 -14.90 -26.37
CA ASN A 179 -30.35 -15.21 -27.79
C ASN A 179 -29.18 -14.82 -28.71
N ILE A 180 -27.94 -14.93 -28.21
CA ILE A 180 -26.74 -14.58 -28.97
C ILE A 180 -26.43 -15.73 -29.94
N THR A 181 -26.60 -15.47 -31.24
CA THR A 181 -26.33 -16.46 -32.30
C THR A 181 -24.84 -16.62 -32.58
N ASN A 182 -24.08 -15.52 -32.54
CA ASN A 182 -22.63 -15.53 -32.72
C ASN A 182 -21.94 -15.18 -31.40
N SER A 183 -21.53 -16.19 -30.64
CA SER A 183 -20.93 -16.04 -29.31
C SER A 183 -19.56 -15.34 -29.31
N ASN A 184 -18.92 -15.22 -30.48
CA ASN A 184 -17.69 -14.44 -30.65
C ASN A 184 -17.96 -12.94 -30.86
N TYR A 185 -19.23 -12.54 -31.00
CA TYR A 185 -19.64 -11.16 -31.23
C TYR A 185 -20.61 -10.71 -30.12
N ILE A 186 -20.10 -9.85 -29.25
CA ILE A 186 -20.90 -9.06 -28.31
C ILE A 186 -20.51 -7.59 -28.47
N GLU A 187 -21.48 -6.69 -28.35
CA GLU A 187 -21.27 -5.27 -28.61
C GLU A 187 -21.05 -4.50 -27.32
N VAL A 188 -20.14 -3.53 -27.34
CA VAL A 188 -19.95 -2.62 -26.19
C VAL A 188 -21.25 -1.87 -25.92
N GLY A 189 -21.70 -1.85 -24.67
CA GLY A 189 -22.98 -1.28 -24.25
C GLY A 189 -24.16 -2.27 -24.28
N GLN A 190 -23.97 -3.48 -24.82
CA GLN A 190 -24.98 -4.53 -24.77
C GLN A 190 -25.23 -4.96 -23.32
N VAL A 191 -26.50 -5.01 -22.90
CA VAL A 191 -26.88 -5.53 -21.57
C VAL A 191 -27.18 -7.03 -21.68
N LEU A 192 -26.37 -7.83 -21.01
CA LEU A 192 -26.51 -9.28 -20.92
C LEU A 192 -27.23 -9.66 -19.64
N LYS A 193 -28.26 -10.48 -19.73
CA LYS A 193 -28.86 -11.20 -18.62
C LYS A 193 -27.95 -12.35 -18.17
N LEU A 194 -27.66 -12.42 -16.89
CA LEU A 194 -26.85 -13.44 -16.26
C LEU A 194 -27.77 -14.33 -15.41
N SER A 195 -27.93 -15.60 -15.80
CA SER A 195 -28.73 -16.57 -15.07
C SER A 195 -27.92 -17.12 -13.88
N ARG A 196 -28.33 -16.77 -12.66
CA ARG A 196 -27.74 -17.29 -11.42
C ARG A 196 -28.38 -18.59 -10.96
#